data_AF-A0A3B9KK91-F1
#
_entry.id   AF-A0A3B9KK91-F1
#
_cell.length_a   1.000
_cell.length_b   1.000
_cell.length_c   1.000
_cell.angle_alpha   90.00
_cell.angle_beta   90.00
_cell.angle_gamma   90.00
#
_symmetry.space_group_name_H-M   'P 1'
#
loop_
_entity.id
_entity.type
_entity.pdbx_description
1 polymer ?
#
loop_
_entity_poly.entity_id
_entity_poly.type
_entity_poly.pdbx_seq_one_letter_code
_entity_poly.pdbx_strand_id
1 'polypeptide(L)'
;MISDLYAFPSERIAQSDALTAQLIMAHRRLAELKGVAPLLPNQDILLNTLALQEAKDSSAIENIITSHDEMFKQELDIPQFNNAAAKEVGRYSEALKLGFTRIIAKGKFTALVSEQVRQAAELGVDGVPTYILNDRYAIVGAQPYEVFEQAILQLANEIDKP
;
A
#
# COMPACT_ATOMS: atom_id res chain seq x y z
N MET A 1 31.43 -9.72 -5.01
CA MET A 1 30.88 -10.21 -6.29
C MET A 1 29.40 -10.47 -6.02
N ILE A 2 28.50 -9.56 -6.41
CA ILE A 2 27.06 -9.70 -6.15
C ILE A 2 26.52 -10.57 -7.29
N SER A 3 26.51 -11.89 -7.10
CA SER A 3 26.23 -12.88 -8.15
C SER A 3 24.79 -13.40 -8.19
N ASP A 4 23.85 -12.80 -7.46
CA ASP A 4 22.47 -13.30 -7.40
C ASP A 4 21.45 -12.15 -7.43
N LEU A 5 21.55 -11.23 -8.39
CA LEU A 5 20.38 -10.42 -8.77
C LEU A 5 19.54 -11.22 -9.77
N TYR A 6 18.51 -11.90 -9.28
CA TYR A 6 17.46 -12.44 -10.13
C TYR A 6 16.58 -11.30 -10.66
N ALA A 7 16.15 -11.38 -11.91
CA ALA A 7 15.11 -10.51 -12.43
C ALA A 7 13.82 -10.75 -11.63
N PHE A 8 13.29 -9.68 -11.04
CA PHE A 8 12.10 -9.72 -10.20
C PHE A 8 10.91 -9.06 -10.91
N PRO A 9 9.70 -9.64 -10.86
CA PRO A 9 9.37 -10.97 -10.33
C PRO A 9 9.60 -12.08 -11.37
N SER A 10 9.84 -13.32 -10.94
CA SER A 10 9.84 -14.46 -11.86
C SER A 10 8.42 -14.75 -12.35
N GLU A 11 8.24 -15.16 -13.61
CA GLU A 11 6.92 -15.44 -14.21
C GLU A 11 6.06 -16.39 -13.36
N ARG A 12 6.70 -17.30 -12.63
CA ARG A 12 6.06 -18.26 -11.72
C ARG A 12 5.38 -17.60 -10.51
N ILE A 13 5.91 -16.48 -10.01
CA ILE A 13 5.30 -15.72 -8.91
C ILE A 13 4.07 -14.95 -9.43
N ALA A 14 4.13 -14.45 -10.66
CA ALA A 14 3.04 -13.70 -11.28
C ALA A 14 1.76 -14.53 -11.53
N GLN A 15 1.86 -15.86 -11.51
CA GLN A 15 0.76 -16.80 -11.82
C GLN A 15 0.29 -17.61 -10.61
N SER A 16 0.64 -17.22 -9.38
CA SER A 16 0.20 -17.96 -8.18
C SER A 16 -1.21 -17.55 -7.76
N ASP A 17 -2.15 -18.50 -7.77
CA ASP A 17 -3.53 -18.29 -7.27
C ASP A 17 -3.55 -17.87 -5.80
N ALA A 18 -2.69 -18.48 -4.98
CA ALA A 18 -2.56 -18.14 -3.57
C ALA A 18 -2.05 -16.70 -3.37
N LEU A 19 -1.06 -16.27 -4.15
CA LEU A 19 -0.56 -14.89 -4.09
C LEU A 19 -1.61 -13.89 -4.58
N THR A 20 -2.31 -14.24 -5.67
CA THR A 20 -3.39 -13.42 -6.24
C THR A 20 -4.51 -13.21 -5.21
N ALA A 21 -4.92 -14.27 -4.51
CA ALA A 21 -5.90 -14.19 -3.43
C ALA A 21 -5.43 -13.26 -2.28
N GLN A 22 -4.16 -13.36 -1.86
CA GLN A 22 -3.61 -12.46 -0.83
C GLN A 22 -3.55 -11.00 -1.32
N LEU A 23 -3.17 -10.77 -2.58
CA LEU A 23 -3.12 -9.45 -3.19
C LEU A 23 -4.52 -8.80 -3.25
N ILE A 24 -5.54 -9.57 -3.65
CA ILE A 24 -6.95 -9.15 -3.64
C ILE A 24 -7.34 -8.67 -2.23
N MET A 25 -7.03 -9.47 -1.20
CA MET A 25 -7.35 -9.14 0.19
C MET A 25 -6.61 -7.88 0.67
N ALA A 26 -5.31 -7.77 0.38
CA ALA A 26 -4.50 -6.61 0.76
C ALA A 26 -5.02 -5.33 0.08
N HIS A 27 -5.30 -5.39 -1.22
CA HIS A 27 -5.84 -4.27 -1.98
C HIS A 27 -7.21 -3.82 -1.44
N ARG A 28 -8.07 -4.78 -1.09
CA ARG A 28 -9.37 -4.48 -0.43
C ARG A 28 -9.18 -3.72 0.88
N ARG A 29 -8.29 -4.16 1.76
CA ARG A 29 -8.04 -3.49 3.05
C ARG A 29 -7.48 -2.08 2.87
N LEU A 30 -6.61 -1.88 1.89
CA LEU A 30 -6.10 -0.55 1.53
C LEU A 30 -7.21 0.36 0.97
N ALA A 31 -8.10 -0.18 0.14
CA ALA A 31 -9.25 0.55 -0.38
C ALA A 31 -10.22 0.96 0.73
N GLU A 32 -10.52 0.05 1.66
CA GLU A 32 -11.33 0.32 2.85
C GLU A 32 -10.71 1.47 3.66
N LEU A 33 -9.40 1.39 3.97
CA LEU A 33 -8.68 2.46 4.68
C LEU A 33 -8.75 3.80 3.93
N LYS A 34 -8.51 3.80 2.61
CA LYS A 34 -8.58 5.00 1.76
C LYS A 34 -9.98 5.62 1.75
N GLY A 35 -11.03 4.79 1.79
CA GLY A 35 -12.42 5.24 1.81
C GLY A 35 -12.84 5.82 3.15
N VAL A 36 -12.37 5.26 4.27
CA VAL A 36 -12.76 5.71 5.62
C VAL A 36 -11.89 6.82 6.18
N ALA A 37 -10.62 6.92 5.80
CA ALA A 37 -9.70 7.94 6.32
C ALA A 37 -10.22 9.37 6.14
N PRO A 38 -10.84 9.76 5.00
CA PRO A 38 -11.43 11.08 4.83
C PRO A 38 -12.59 11.41 5.78
N LEU A 39 -13.22 10.41 6.40
CA LEU A 39 -14.31 10.59 7.36
C LEU A 39 -13.79 11.06 8.73
N LEU A 40 -12.49 10.92 9.00
CA LEU A 40 -11.89 11.39 10.24
C LEU A 40 -11.79 12.93 10.24
N PRO A 41 -12.30 13.61 11.29
CA PRO A 41 -12.21 15.07 11.40
C PRO A 41 -10.77 15.60 11.35
N ASN A 42 -9.82 14.80 11.83
CA ASN A 42 -8.39 15.11 11.80
C ASN A 42 -7.61 13.89 11.32
N GLN A 43 -7.23 13.88 10.03
CA GLN A 43 -6.46 12.79 9.42
C GLN A 43 -5.00 12.74 9.90
N ASP A 44 -4.47 13.84 10.43
CA ASP A 44 -3.09 13.89 10.94
C ASP A 44 -2.89 12.92 12.10
N ILE A 45 -3.97 12.53 12.81
CA ILE A 45 -3.89 11.49 13.84
C ILE A 45 -3.43 10.15 13.27
N LEU A 46 -3.90 9.76 12.09
CA LEU A 46 -3.46 8.54 11.41
C LEU A 46 -2.01 8.67 10.97
N LEU A 47 -1.65 9.79 10.33
CA LEU A 47 -0.30 10.01 9.86
C LEU A 47 0.71 9.97 11.02
N ASN A 48 0.37 10.60 12.14
CA ASN A 48 1.24 10.65 13.32
C ASN A 48 1.39 9.29 13.99
N THR A 49 0.27 8.58 14.21
CA THR A 49 0.27 7.30 14.92
C THR A 49 0.83 6.16 14.06
N LEU A 50 0.49 6.09 12.78
CA LEU A 50 0.99 5.06 11.87
C LEU A 50 2.47 5.24 11.58
N ALA A 51 2.94 6.48 11.36
CA ALA A 51 4.36 6.74 11.15
C ALA A 51 5.21 6.34 12.36
N LEU A 52 4.70 6.57 13.59
CA LEU A 52 5.41 6.18 14.81
C LEU A 52 5.41 4.67 15.02
N GLN A 53 4.29 3.98 14.77
CA GLN A 53 4.21 2.51 14.84
C GLN A 53 5.11 1.86 13.81
N GLU A 54 5.08 2.33 12.57
CA GLU A 54 5.97 1.87 11.50
C GLU A 54 7.43 2.07 11.89
N ALA A 55 7.80 3.27 12.35
CA ALA A 55 9.15 3.56 12.80
C ALA A 55 9.60 2.62 13.93
N LYS A 56 8.72 2.34 14.89
CA LYS A 56 8.98 1.41 16.01
C LYS A 56 9.27 0.00 15.50
N ASP A 57 8.35 -0.54 14.70
CA ASP A 57 8.37 -1.94 14.33
C ASP A 57 9.47 -2.20 13.29
N SER A 58 9.71 -1.27 12.36
CA SER A 58 10.86 -1.32 11.45
C SER A 58 12.20 -1.23 12.20
N SER A 59 12.33 -0.32 13.17
CA SER A 59 13.58 -0.18 13.95
C SER A 59 13.84 -1.40 14.84
N ALA A 60 12.78 -2.08 15.31
CA ALA A 60 12.94 -3.30 16.09
C ALA A 60 13.59 -4.45 15.30
N ILE A 61 13.38 -4.51 13.98
CA ILE A 61 14.07 -5.48 13.09
C ILE A 61 15.59 -5.23 13.09
N GLU A 62 16.01 -3.97 13.23
CA GLU A 62 17.42 -3.56 13.28
C GLU A 62 18.02 -3.59 14.69
N ASN A 63 17.35 -4.25 15.66
CA ASN A 63 17.72 -4.33 17.07
C ASN A 63 17.67 -2.99 17.84
N ILE A 64 16.94 -2.00 17.34
CA ILE A 64 16.68 -0.74 18.05
C ILE A 64 15.34 -0.88 18.78
N ILE A 65 15.39 -1.34 20.03
CA ILE A 65 14.21 -1.65 20.83
C ILE A 65 13.87 -0.48 21.75
N THR A 66 12.61 -0.05 21.72
CA THR A 66 12.06 0.95 22.65
C THR A 66 10.55 0.77 22.80
N SER A 67 9.94 1.50 23.73
CA SER A 67 8.51 1.44 24.06
C SER A 67 7.78 2.73 23.67
N HIS A 68 6.45 2.66 23.56
CA HIS A 68 5.62 3.83 23.31
C HIS A 68 5.82 4.90 24.40
N ASP A 69 5.87 4.50 25.67
CA ASP A 69 6.10 5.42 26.79
C ASP A 69 7.41 6.19 26.66
N GLU A 70 8.49 5.53 26.24
CA GLU A 70 9.79 6.17 26.02
C GLU A 70 9.76 7.13 24.83
N MET A 71 9.06 6.77 23.75
CA MET A 71 8.87 7.66 22.60
C MET A 71 8.08 8.91 22.98
N PHE A 72 6.95 8.77 23.68
CA PHE A 72 6.15 9.90 24.14
C PHE A 72 6.93 10.79 25.11
N LYS A 73 7.71 10.20 26.02
CA LYS A 73 8.58 10.97 26.93
C LYS A 73 9.69 11.71 26.19
N GLN A 74 10.23 11.10 25.13
CA GLN A 74 11.27 11.70 24.30
C GLN A 74 10.74 12.93 23.53
N GLU A 75 9.47 12.91 23.09
CA GLU A 75 8.82 14.02 22.38
C GLU A 75 8.61 15.25 23.28
N LEU A 76 8.60 15.07 24.61
CA LEU A 76 8.52 16.18 25.57
C LEU A 76 9.83 16.99 25.67
N ASP A 77 10.92 16.51 25.05
CA ASP A 77 12.26 17.13 25.04
C ASP A 77 12.78 17.51 26.45
N ILE A 78 12.42 16.70 27.45
CA ILE A 78 12.85 16.91 28.84
C ILE A 78 14.24 16.27 29.01
N PRO A 79 15.26 17.01 29.50
CA PRO A 79 16.64 16.50 29.60
C PRO A 79 16.80 15.21 30.40
N GLN A 80 15.90 14.95 31.37
CA GLN A 80 15.86 13.71 32.14
C GLN A 80 15.43 12.47 31.32
N PHE A 81 14.78 12.64 30.17
CA PHE A 81 14.39 11.57 29.26
C PHE A 81 15.29 11.59 28.03
N ASN A 82 16.42 10.88 28.12
CA ASN A 82 17.38 10.74 27.04
C ASN A 82 17.59 9.27 26.73
N ASN A 83 16.70 8.70 25.91
CA ASN A 83 16.81 7.34 25.42
C ASN A 83 17.25 7.37 23.96
N ALA A 84 18.43 6.81 23.67
CA ALA A 84 19.00 6.79 22.33
C ALA A 84 18.12 6.03 21.32
N ALA A 85 17.55 4.89 21.72
CA ALA A 85 16.66 4.10 20.87
C ALA A 85 15.34 4.86 20.60
N ALA A 86 14.74 5.48 21.62
CA ALA A 86 13.55 6.31 21.45
C ALA A 86 13.81 7.49 20.51
N LYS A 87 14.98 8.13 20.62
CA LYS A 87 15.39 9.24 19.76
C LYS A 87 15.62 8.79 18.31
N GLU A 88 16.21 7.62 18.10
CA GLU A 88 16.42 7.05 16.78
C GLU A 88 15.09 6.71 16.09
N VAL A 89 14.17 6.05 16.80
CA VAL A 89 12.83 5.79 16.29
C VAL A 89 12.06 7.08 16.00
N GLY A 90 12.17 8.09 16.88
CA GLY A 90 11.59 9.41 16.65
C GLY A 90 12.10 10.05 15.36
N ARG A 91 13.42 10.01 15.12
CA ARG A 91 14.04 10.51 13.88
C ARG A 91 13.58 9.76 12.64
N TYR A 92 13.36 8.45 12.72
CA TYR A 92 12.78 7.68 11.62
C TYR A 92 11.36 8.20 11.30
N SER A 93 10.51 8.34 12.32
CA SER A 93 9.14 8.85 12.15
C SER A 93 9.13 10.27 11.55
N GLU A 94 10.01 11.15 12.03
CA GLU A 94 10.20 12.50 11.47
C GLU A 94 10.64 12.46 10.01
N ALA A 95 11.61 11.61 9.67
CA ALA A 95 12.12 11.47 8.30
C ALA A 95 11.01 10.98 7.35
N LEU A 96 10.17 10.05 7.79
CA LEU A 96 9.02 9.55 7.03
C LEU A 96 8.00 10.66 6.76
N LYS A 97 7.60 11.42 7.79
CA LYS A 97 6.67 12.55 7.66
C LYS A 97 7.23 13.67 6.78
N LEU A 98 8.51 13.97 6.91
CA LEU A 98 9.21 14.96 6.09
C LEU A 98 9.24 14.52 4.61
N GLY A 99 9.55 13.25 4.35
CA GLY A 99 9.53 12.66 3.02
C GLY A 99 8.15 12.76 2.37
N PHE A 100 7.11 12.35 3.10
CA PHE A 100 5.71 12.49 2.68
C PHE A 100 5.36 13.93 2.32
N THR A 101 5.59 14.87 3.23
CA THR A 101 5.29 16.30 3.02
C THR A 101 6.00 16.84 1.77
N ARG A 102 7.27 16.48 1.56
CA ARG A 102 8.04 16.90 0.38
C ARG A 102 7.51 16.31 -0.92
N ILE A 103 7.08 15.05 -0.92
CA ILE A 103 6.51 14.39 -2.10
C ILE A 103 5.20 15.05 -2.50
N ILE A 104 4.32 15.29 -1.53
CA ILE A 104 3.01 15.94 -1.75
C ILE A 104 3.21 17.38 -2.23
N ALA A 105 4.05 18.17 -1.54
CA ALA A 105 4.29 19.57 -1.90
C ALA A 105 4.89 19.74 -3.31
N LYS A 106 5.74 18.80 -3.75
CA LYS A 106 6.32 18.81 -5.10
C LYS A 106 5.38 18.26 -6.17
N GLY A 107 4.25 17.65 -5.78
CA GLY A 107 3.35 16.96 -6.70
C GLY A 107 4.06 15.87 -7.53
N LYS A 108 5.12 15.26 -7.00
CA LYS A 108 6.07 14.42 -7.77
C LYS A 108 5.37 13.31 -8.57
N PHE A 109 4.30 12.75 -8.01
CA PHE A 109 3.54 11.67 -8.61
C PHE A 109 2.14 12.09 -9.06
N THR A 110 1.76 13.36 -8.89
CA THR A 110 0.39 13.82 -9.14
C THR A 110 -0.03 13.58 -10.60
N ALA A 111 0.83 13.95 -11.56
CA ALA A 111 0.53 13.75 -12.98
C ALA A 111 0.37 12.27 -13.34
N LEU A 112 1.30 11.42 -12.87
CA LEU A 112 1.27 9.97 -13.10
C LEU A 112 -0.01 9.33 -12.53
N VAL A 113 -0.32 9.63 -11.26
CA VAL A 113 -1.50 9.08 -10.58
C VAL A 113 -2.79 9.58 -11.22
N SER A 114 -2.86 10.87 -11.59
CA SER A 114 -4.05 11.43 -12.23
C SER A 114 -4.32 10.78 -13.59
N GLU A 115 -3.27 10.51 -14.36
CA GLU A 115 -3.40 9.83 -15.65
C GLU A 115 -3.86 8.37 -15.48
N GLN A 116 -3.31 7.64 -14.50
CA GLN A 116 -3.75 6.27 -14.19
C GLN A 116 -5.23 6.23 -13.74
N VAL A 117 -5.66 7.20 -12.93
CA VAL A 117 -7.06 7.33 -12.51
C VAL A 117 -7.96 7.64 -13.71
N ARG A 118 -7.53 8.54 -14.61
CA ARG A 118 -8.28 8.86 -15.84
C ARG A 118 -8.44 7.63 -16.73
N GLN A 119 -7.37 6.89 -16.97
CA GLN A 119 -7.41 5.65 -17.76
C GLN A 119 -8.36 4.62 -17.16
N ALA A 120 -8.34 4.44 -15.84
CA ALA A 120 -9.27 3.53 -15.17
C ALA A 120 -10.73 4.00 -15.34
N ALA A 121 -11.00 5.30 -15.20
CA ALA A 121 -12.34 5.86 -15.38
C ALA A 121 -12.85 5.72 -16.83
N GLU A 122 -11.97 5.86 -17.84
CA GLU A 122 -12.33 5.63 -19.25
C GLU A 122 -12.71 4.18 -19.54
N LEU A 123 -12.14 3.24 -18.78
CA LEU A 123 -12.53 1.82 -18.78
C LEU A 123 -13.79 1.54 -17.95
N GLY A 124 -14.45 2.58 -17.41
CA GLY A 124 -15.66 2.45 -16.61
C GLY A 124 -15.42 1.98 -15.17
N VAL A 125 -14.18 2.03 -14.68
CA VAL A 125 -13.86 1.61 -13.30
C VAL A 125 -14.29 2.71 -12.31
N ASP A 126 -15.28 2.40 -11.48
CA ASP A 126 -15.81 3.27 -10.43
C ASP A 126 -15.55 2.75 -8.99
N GLY A 127 -14.96 1.55 -8.87
CA GLY A 127 -14.69 0.88 -7.61
C GLY A 127 -13.41 0.04 -7.64
N VAL A 128 -12.91 -0.31 -6.46
CA VAL A 128 -11.69 -1.10 -6.28
C VAL A 128 -11.93 -2.30 -5.33
N PRO A 129 -11.32 -3.47 -5.58
CA PRO A 129 -10.59 -3.84 -6.80
C PRO A 129 -11.54 -4.00 -7.99
N THR A 130 -11.08 -3.63 -9.19
CA THR A 130 -11.73 -3.99 -10.46
C THR A 130 -10.69 -4.58 -11.39
N TYR A 131 -11.01 -5.71 -12.02
CA TYR A 131 -10.14 -6.40 -12.96
C TYR A 131 -10.71 -6.26 -14.36
N ILE A 132 -9.95 -5.68 -15.29
CA ILE A 132 -10.33 -5.58 -16.69
C ILE A 132 -9.71 -6.75 -17.46
N LEU A 133 -10.53 -7.51 -18.18
CA LEU A 133 -10.13 -8.65 -18.99
C LEU A 133 -10.33 -8.30 -20.48
N ASN A 134 -9.23 -8.24 -21.23
CA ASN A 134 -9.19 -7.99 -22.67
C ASN A 134 -10.00 -6.75 -23.12
N ASP A 135 -9.95 -5.68 -22.32
CA ASP A 135 -10.66 -4.40 -22.50
C ASP A 135 -12.17 -4.53 -22.78
N ARG A 136 -12.77 -5.68 -22.43
CA ARG A 136 -14.16 -6.01 -22.72
C ARG A 136 -14.97 -6.38 -21.48
N TYR A 137 -14.36 -7.07 -20.53
CA TYR A 137 -15.04 -7.53 -19.33
C TYR A 137 -14.43 -6.91 -18.08
N ALA A 138 -15.28 -6.56 -17.11
CA ALA A 138 -14.85 -6.07 -15.82
C ALA A 138 -15.38 -6.99 -14.71
N ILE A 139 -14.48 -7.47 -13.84
CA ILE A 139 -14.85 -8.12 -12.58
C ILE A 139 -14.74 -7.09 -11.47
N VAL A 140 -15.87 -6.67 -10.93
CA VAL A 140 -15.95 -5.63 -9.90
C VAL A 140 -15.98 -6.25 -8.51
N GLY A 141 -15.11 -5.75 -7.64
CA GLY A 141 -14.97 -6.19 -6.27
C GLY A 141 -14.11 -7.45 -6.10
N ALA A 142 -13.88 -7.82 -4.84
CA ALA A 142 -13.17 -9.03 -4.48
C ALA A 142 -14.11 -10.26 -4.63
N GLN A 143 -14.22 -10.77 -5.85
CA GLN A 143 -15.06 -11.92 -6.19
C GLN A 143 -14.35 -13.26 -5.88
N PRO A 144 -15.10 -14.36 -5.69
CA PRO A 144 -14.54 -15.71 -5.59
C PRO A 144 -13.82 -16.16 -6.87
N TYR A 145 -12.89 -17.13 -6.74
CA TYR A 145 -12.09 -17.66 -7.86
C TYR A 145 -12.95 -18.16 -9.02
N GLU A 146 -14.09 -18.76 -8.74
CA GLU A 146 -15.01 -19.33 -9.73
C GLU A 146 -15.55 -18.25 -10.68
N VAL A 147 -15.73 -17.02 -10.20
CA VAL A 147 -16.17 -15.88 -11.03
C VAL A 147 -15.08 -15.50 -12.03
N PHE A 148 -13.81 -15.56 -11.62
CA PHE A 148 -12.68 -15.31 -12.52
C PHE A 148 -12.55 -16.43 -13.56
N GLU A 149 -12.68 -17.69 -13.15
CA GLU A 149 -12.62 -18.84 -14.07
C GLU A 149 -13.72 -18.76 -15.14
N GLN A 150 -14.96 -18.48 -14.73
CA GLN A 150 -16.08 -18.31 -15.68
C GLN A 150 -15.86 -17.16 -16.66
N ALA A 151 -15.35 -16.02 -16.18
CA ALA A 151 -15.08 -14.87 -17.04
C ALA A 151 -13.98 -15.18 -18.08
N ILE A 152 -12.94 -15.91 -17.69
CA ILE A 152 -11.86 -16.32 -18.60
C ILE A 152 -12.37 -17.35 -19.62
N LEU A 153 -13.16 -18.35 -19.18
CA LEU A 153 -13.75 -19.35 -20.08
C LEU A 153 -14.70 -18.71 -21.09
N GLN A 154 -15.51 -17.73 -20.67
CA GLN A 154 -16.37 -16.97 -21.57
C GLN A 154 -15.53 -16.20 -22.61
N LEU A 155 -14.46 -15.54 -22.18
CA LEU A 155 -13.56 -14.85 -23.09
C LEU A 155 -12.95 -15.79 -24.15
N ALA A 156 -12.49 -16.97 -23.73
CA ALA A 156 -11.90 -17.96 -24.63
C ALA A 156 -12.91 -18.44 -25.69
N ASN A 157 -14.14 -18.74 -25.27
CA ASN A 157 -15.21 -19.18 -26.18
C ASN A 157 -15.63 -18.11 -27.21
N GLU A 158 -15.43 -16.83 -26.90
CA GLU A 158 -15.72 -15.73 -27.81
C GLU A 158 -14.58 -15.44 -28.79
N ILE A 159 -13.34 -15.78 -28.44
CA ILE A 159 -12.18 -15.70 -29.34
C ILE A 159 -12.21 -16.84 -30.37
N ASP A 160 -12.74 -18.00 -29.99
CA ASP A 160 -12.85 -19.20 -30.86
C ASP A 160 -14.13 -19.24 -31.71
N LYS A 161 -14.99 -18.21 -31.65
CA LYS A 161 -16.10 -18.05 -32.59
C LYS A 161 -15.60 -17.36 -33.88
N PRO A 162 -15.85 -17.95 -35.06
CA PRO A 162 -15.38 -17.40 -36.34
C PRO A 162 -16.03 -16.06 -36.71
#